data_AF-A0A1K0JFY4-F1
#
_entry.id   AF-A0A1K0JFY4-F1
#
_cell.length_a   1.000
_cell.length_b   1.000
_cell.length_c   1.000
_cell.angle_alpha   90.00
_cell.angle_beta   90.00
_cell.angle_gamma   90.00
#
_symmetry.space_group_name_H-M   'P 1'
#
loop_
_entity.id
_entity.type
_entity.pdbx_description
1 polymer ?
#
loop_
_entity_poly.entity_id
_entity_poly.type
_entity_poly.pdbx_seq_one_letter_code
_entity_poly.pdbx_strand_id
1 'polypeptide(L)' 'MRVAPTVLFLDRQGRAAASPLRGMQPDFYGAYLEQALDQARAAVATRR' A
#
# COMPACT_ATOMS: atom_id res chain seq x y z
N MET A 1 16.57 -10.46 15.06
CA MET A 1 16.09 -9.85 13.79
C MET A 1 14.75 -9.21 14.05
N ARG A 2 14.55 -7.92 13.74
CA ARG A 2 13.25 -7.25 13.87
C ARG A 2 12.76 -6.95 12.46
N VAL A 3 11.57 -7.45 12.10
CA VAL A 3 10.94 -7.21 10.79
C VAL A 3 9.93 -6.08 10.95
N ALA A 4 9.96 -5.11 10.04
CA ALA A 4 8.97 -4.04 10.04
C ALA A 4 7.65 -4.58 9.46
N PRO A 5 6.50 -4.38 10.14
CA PRO A 5 5.22 -4.63 9.52
C PRO A 5 5.09 -3.78 8.25
N THR A 6 4.59 -4.41 7.18
CA THR A 6 4.55 -3.80 5.85
C THR A 6 3.19 -4.05 5.22
N VAL A 7 2.56 -2.99 4.75
CA VAL A 7 1.32 -3.06 3.97
C VAL A 7 1.66 -2.99 2.49
N LEU A 8 1.23 -3.99 1.74
CA LEU A 8 1.38 -4.07 0.29
C LEU A 8 0.05 -3.71 -0.38
N PHE A 9 0.13 -3.01 -1.51
CA PHE A 9 -1.02 -2.69 -2.36
C PHE A 9 -0.85 -3.43 -3.67
N LEU A 10 -1.69 -4.44 -3.92
CA LEU A 10 -1.55 -5.35 -5.05
C LEU A 10 -2.81 -5.32 -5.93
N ASP A 11 -2.64 -5.45 -7.24
CA ASP A 11 -3.74 -5.69 -8.17
C ASP A 11 -4.14 -7.18 -8.24
N ARG A 12 -5.13 -7.51 -9.09
CA ARG A 12 -5.66 -8.88 -9.23
C ARG A 12 -4.59 -9.88 -9.65
N GLN A 13 -3.52 -9.45 -10.32
CA GLN A 13 -2.43 -10.30 -10.77
C GLN A 13 -1.26 -10.32 -9.78
N GLY A 14 -1.42 -9.72 -8.60
CA GLY A 14 -0.38 -9.63 -7.58
C GLY A 14 0.70 -8.61 -7.89
N ARG A 15 0.50 -7.69 -8.84
CA ARG A 15 1.48 -6.63 -9.15
C ARG A 15 1.26 -5.43 -8.25
N ALA A 16 2.35 -4.72 -7.93
CA ALA A 16 2.28 -3.54 -7.09
C ALA A 16 1.40 -2.44 -7.74
N ALA A 17 0.41 -1.97 -6.98
CA ALA A 17 -0.51 -0.90 -7.37
C ALA A 17 -0.13 0.45 -6.72
N ALA A 18 0.58 0.43 -5.60
CA ALA A 18 1.15 1.62 -4.95
C ALA A 18 2.44 1.24 -4.19
N SER A 19 3.18 2.24 -3.73
CA SER A 19 4.35 2.04 -2.88
C SER A 19 3.96 1.36 -1.55
N PRO A 20 4.77 0.41 -1.05
CA PRO A 20 4.48 -0.26 0.20
C PRO A 20 4.66 0.69 1.40
N LEU A 21 3.78 0.59 2.39
CA LEU A 21 3.92 1.32 3.65
C LEU A 21 4.65 0.43 4.65
N ARG A 22 5.87 0.84 5.06
CA ARG A 22 6.63 0.21 6.14
C ARG A 22 6.43 1.03 7.41
N GLY A 23 5.69 0.48 8.38
CA GLY A 23 5.43 1.15 9.64
C GLY A 23 6.16 0.51 10.81
N MET A 24 6.17 1.23 11.93
CA MET A 24 6.74 0.74 13.19
C MET A 24 5.68 0.62 14.30
N GLN A 25 4.62 1.44 14.26
CA GLN A 25 3.49 1.46 15.21
C GLN A 25 2.14 1.48 14.45
N PRO A 26 1.03 0.97 15.03
CA PRO A 26 -0.27 0.90 14.35
C PRO A 26 -0.78 2.25 13.81
N ASP A 27 -0.61 3.33 14.57
CA ASP A 27 -1.13 4.65 14.21
C ASP A 27 -0.39 5.29 13.02
N PHE A 28 0.80 4.78 12.69
CA PHE A 28 1.60 5.25 11.55
C PHE A 28 0.85 5.09 10.23
N TYR A 29 0.08 4.01 10.06
CA TYR A 29 -0.54 3.70 8.79
C TYR A 29 -1.67 4.66 8.44
N GLY A 30 -2.47 5.07 9.43
CA GLY A 30 -3.64 5.94 9.20
C GLY A 30 -3.27 7.24 8.48
N ALA A 31 -2.11 7.84 8.79
CA ALA A 31 -1.64 9.08 8.19
C ALA A 31 -1.32 8.97 6.69
N TYR A 32 -1.03 7.77 6.19
CA TYR A 32 -0.57 7.56 4.81
C TYR A 32 -1.44 6.57 4.01
N LEU A 33 -2.35 5.87 4.67
CA LEU A 33 -3.13 4.80 4.06
C LEU A 33 -4.09 5.33 2.99
N GLU A 34 -4.80 6.42 3.26
CA GLU A 34 -5.75 7.00 2.31
C GLU A 34 -5.06 7.40 1.00
N GLN A 35 -3.93 8.12 1.08
CA GLN A 35 -3.17 8.50 -0.10
C GLN A 35 -2.67 7.28 -0.90
N ALA A 36 -2.22 6.23 -0.21
CA ALA A 36 -1.77 5.00 -0.86
C ALA A 36 -2.93 4.25 -1.53
N LEU A 37 -4.13 4.26 -0.93
CA LEU A 37 -5.34 3.69 -1.51
C LEU A 37 -5.77 4.44 -2.77
N ASP A 38 -5.73 5.77 -2.77
CA ASP A 38 -6.04 6.58 -3.96
C ASP A 38 -5.11 6.25 -5.13
N GLN A 39 -3.80 6.16 -4.86
CA GLN A 39 -2.80 5.75 -5.85
C GLN A 39 -3.07 4.33 -6.38
N ALA A 40 -3.35 3.39 -5.48
CA ALA A 40 -3.62 2.00 -5.85
C ALA A 40 -4.88 1.89 -6.73
N ARG A 41 -5.95 2.61 -6.39
CA ARG A 41 -7.20 2.64 -7.16
C ARG A 41 -6.98 3.21 -8.56
N ALA A 42 -6.26 4.32 -8.68
CA ALA A 42 -5.91 4.91 -9.96
C ALA A 42 -5.09 3.94 -10.83
N ALA A 43 -4.07 3.29 -10.26
CA ALA A 43 -3.25 2.32 -10.97
C ALA A 43 -4.07 1.11 -11.45
N VAL A 44 -4.95 0.56 -10.61
CA VAL A 44 -5.84 -0.56 -10.99
C VAL A 44 -6.81 -0.14 -12.10
N ALA A 45 -7.35 1.08 -12.06
CA ALA A 45 -8.23 1.57 -13.10
C ALA A 45 -7.54 1.68 -14.48
N THR A 46 -6.26 2.08 -14.50
CA THR A 46 -5.47 2.20 -15.75
C THR A 46 -5.03 0.87 -16.35
N ARG A 47 -5.01 -0.21 -15.56
CA ARG A 47 -4.56 -1.56 -15.97
C ARG A 47 -5.70 -2.47 -16.43
N ARG A 48 -6.94 -1.96 -16.49
CA ARG A 48 -8.10 -2.69 -16.99
C ARG A 48 -8.01 -2.98 -18.48
#